data_AF-A0A9W9SQ21-F1
#
_entry.id   AF-A0A9W9SQ21-F1
#
_cell.length_a   1.000
_cell.length_b   1.000
_cell.length_c   1.000
_cell.angle_alpha   90.00
_cell.angle_beta   90.00
_cell.angle_gamma   90.00
#
_symmetry.space_group_name_H-M   'P 1'
#
loop_
_entity.id
_entity.type
_entity.pdbx_description
1 polymer ?
#
loop_
_entity_poly.entity_id
_entity_poly.type
_entity_poly.pdbx_seq_one_letter_code
_entity_poly.pdbx_strand_id
1 'polypeptide(L)'
;METTDPFLQVQADVLATLQTSRPLFSSYLRIRSLAKSPNNPELNQSRTELETTLTELTADLDDLVESVRAIEQDPYRFGLELDEVQRRRKLVDDVGGEIEQMRTELAQAVSVAPVAELPNPTEFDAALDEEEGGGRGDDYYASLEQQRQTELMHEQDEQLDGVFRTVGNLRQQANDMGRELEDQAIMIDEVDTLADRVGGKLSNGMARIRHIVRKNEGKQYSLTPEAGWFSRVFGVGLHGMQMRSVVTTNGNHEIQAKLTFSFSSLDTWSSFCIAALIFALVLLLILVIVL
;
A
#
# COMPACT_ATOMS: atom_id res chain seq x y z
N MET A 1 5.54 -20.78 5.57
CA MET A 1 5.09 -19.46 5.12
C MET A 1 5.02 -18.63 6.39
N GLU A 2 5.93 -17.68 6.57
CA GLU A 2 5.73 -16.67 7.63
C GLU A 2 4.46 -15.91 7.24
N THR A 3 3.43 -16.03 8.07
CA THR A 3 2.23 -15.23 7.95
C THR A 3 2.60 -13.82 8.40
N THR A 4 2.82 -12.92 7.44
CA THR A 4 3.07 -11.50 7.70
C THR A 4 1.98 -10.96 8.62
N ASP A 5 2.39 -10.30 9.70
CA ASP A 5 1.45 -9.72 10.66
C ASP A 5 0.59 -8.66 9.96
N PRO A 6 -0.76 -8.83 9.91
CA PRO A 6 -1.64 -7.88 9.25
C PRO A 6 -1.57 -6.47 9.86
N PHE A 7 -1.19 -6.36 11.14
CA PHE A 7 -0.98 -5.08 11.80
C PHE A 7 0.09 -4.25 11.08
N LEU A 8 1.21 -4.87 10.71
CA LEU A 8 2.33 -4.17 10.09
C LEU A 8 1.99 -3.66 8.68
N GLN A 9 1.06 -4.34 7.99
CA GLN A 9 0.59 -3.91 6.69
C GLN A 9 -0.29 -2.66 6.82
N VAL A 10 -1.31 -2.71 7.68
CA VAL A 10 -2.19 -1.55 7.91
C VAL A 10 -1.40 -0.37 8.49
N GLN A 11 -0.42 -0.64 9.37
CA GLN A 11 0.51 0.38 9.84
C GLN A 11 1.23 1.09 8.69
N ALA A 12 1.75 0.35 7.71
CA ALA A 12 2.43 0.94 6.57
C ALA A 12 1.48 1.80 5.72
N ASP A 13 0.25 1.34 5.51
CA ASP A 13 -0.79 2.05 4.75
C ASP A 13 -1.23 3.34 5.47
N VAL A 14 -1.42 3.30 6.79
CA VAL A 14 -1.73 4.47 7.63
C VAL A 14 -0.60 5.49 7.59
N LEU A 15 0.66 5.05 7.74
CA LEU A 15 1.81 5.95 7.69
C LEU A 15 1.97 6.58 6.30
N ALA A 16 1.75 5.82 5.22
CA ALA A 16 1.77 6.35 3.86
C ALA A 16 0.67 7.40 3.63
N THR A 17 -0.54 7.15 4.11
CA THR A 17 -1.67 8.08 3.99
C THR A 17 -1.48 9.32 4.89
N LEU A 18 -0.84 9.15 6.06
CA LEU A 18 -0.47 10.28 6.91
C LEU A 18 0.55 11.18 6.21
N GLN A 19 1.53 10.60 5.52
CA GLN A 19 2.51 11.35 4.73
C GLN A 19 1.86 12.17 3.60
N THR A 20 0.78 11.68 2.98
CA THR A 20 0.04 12.44 1.95
C THR A 20 -0.90 13.50 2.54
N SER A 21 -1.43 13.29 3.74
CA SER A 21 -2.30 14.26 4.42
C SER A 21 -1.57 15.53 4.89
N ARG A 22 -0.31 15.41 5.31
CA ARG A 22 0.56 16.52 5.76
C ARG A 22 0.69 17.67 4.74
N PRO A 23 1.04 17.45 3.46
CA PRO A 23 1.09 18.51 2.47
C PRO A 23 -0.29 19.08 2.12
N LEU A 24 -1.36 18.29 2.16
CA LEU A 24 -2.73 18.78 1.99
C LEU A 24 -3.10 19.76 3.12
N PHE A 25 -2.76 19.43 4.36
CA PHE A 25 -2.96 20.31 5.52
C PHE A 25 -2.16 21.62 5.41
N SER A 26 -0.89 21.52 5.03
CA SER A 26 -0.04 22.69 4.74
C SER A 26 -0.65 23.61 3.67
N SER A 27 -1.13 23.02 2.57
CA SER A 27 -1.80 23.75 1.49
C SER A 27 -3.07 24.44 1.98
N TYR A 28 -3.90 23.74 2.76
CA TYR A 28 -5.10 24.29 3.38
C TYR A 28 -4.78 25.49 4.28
N LEU A 29 -3.81 25.37 5.19
CA LEU A 29 -3.41 26.47 6.08
C LEU A 29 -2.90 27.69 5.31
N ARG A 30 -2.14 27.45 4.24
CA ARG A 30 -1.65 28.51 3.35
C ARG A 30 -2.80 29.22 2.63
N ILE A 31 -3.72 28.47 2.01
CA ILE A 31 -4.88 29.04 1.32
C ILE A 31 -5.76 29.80 2.31
N ARG A 32 -5.97 29.27 3.53
CA ARG A 32 -6.69 29.92 4.62
C ARG A 32 -6.07 31.28 4.96
N SER A 33 -4.74 31.36 5.05
CA SER A 33 -4.06 32.63 5.36
C SER A 33 -4.14 33.68 4.24
N LEU A 34 -4.38 33.25 2.99
CA LEU A 34 -4.46 34.14 1.82
C LEU A 34 -5.89 34.47 1.40
N ALA A 35 -6.87 33.66 1.80
CA ALA A 35 -8.25 33.81 1.41
C ALA A 35 -8.93 34.94 2.20
N LYS A 36 -9.30 36.02 1.51
CA LYS A 36 -10.07 37.16 2.07
C LYS A 36 -11.53 36.85 2.37
N SER A 37 -12.04 35.73 1.85
CA SER A 37 -13.44 35.32 2.01
C SER A 37 -13.51 33.82 2.35
N PRO A 38 -14.33 33.44 3.35
CA PRO A 38 -14.54 32.03 3.71
C PRO A 38 -15.21 31.23 2.59
N ASN A 39 -15.84 31.88 1.61
CA ASN A 39 -16.50 31.23 0.47
C ASN A 39 -15.58 31.03 -0.75
N ASN A 40 -14.26 31.12 -0.59
CA ASN A 40 -13.33 30.84 -1.68
C ASN A 40 -13.46 29.37 -2.12
N PRO A 41 -13.74 29.08 -3.42
CA PRO A 41 -13.88 27.71 -3.90
C PRO A 41 -12.63 26.85 -3.67
N GLU A 42 -11.42 27.43 -3.76
CA GLU A 42 -10.16 26.71 -3.51
C GLU A 42 -10.01 26.31 -2.03
N LEU A 43 -10.46 27.17 -1.11
CA LEU A 43 -10.46 26.87 0.32
C LEU A 43 -11.44 25.74 0.65
N ASN A 44 -12.64 25.79 0.07
CA ASN A 44 -13.65 24.75 0.26
C ASN A 44 -13.23 23.40 -0.35
N GLN A 45 -12.60 23.42 -1.52
CA GLN A 45 -12.08 22.22 -2.16
C GLN A 45 -10.95 21.58 -1.32
N SER A 46 -9.94 22.36 -0.95
CA SER A 46 -8.81 21.87 -0.13
C SER A 46 -9.27 21.36 1.24
N ARG A 47 -10.28 22.02 1.83
CA ARG A 47 -10.95 21.55 3.04
C ARG A 47 -11.60 20.18 2.85
N THR A 48 -12.40 20.02 1.79
CA THR A 48 -13.18 18.78 1.54
C THR A 48 -12.25 17.61 1.29
N GLU A 49 -11.17 17.83 0.54
CA GLU A 49 -10.13 16.84 0.27
C GLU A 49 -9.42 16.40 1.55
N LEU A 50 -9.04 17.36 2.40
CA LEU A 50 -8.45 17.06 3.71
C LEU A 50 -9.44 16.34 4.65
N GLU A 51 -10.70 16.77 4.72
CA GLU A 51 -11.72 16.12 5.56
C GLU A 51 -11.98 14.68 5.12
N THR A 52 -11.98 14.41 3.81
CA THR A 52 -12.16 13.05 3.26
C THR A 52 -10.99 12.16 3.67
N THR A 53 -9.75 12.60 3.42
CA THR A 53 -8.54 11.84 3.76
C THR A 53 -8.38 11.63 5.27
N LEU A 54 -8.70 12.62 6.10
CA LEU A 54 -8.69 12.46 7.57
C LEU A 54 -9.77 11.48 8.07
N THR A 55 -10.92 11.41 7.38
CA THR A 55 -11.98 10.45 7.72
C THR A 55 -11.55 9.02 7.43
N GLU A 56 -10.91 8.79 6.28
CA GLU A 56 -10.30 7.50 5.92
C GLU A 56 -9.22 7.09 6.93
N LEU A 57 -8.29 8.00 7.23
CA LEU A 57 -7.23 7.79 8.23
C LEU A 57 -7.77 7.48 9.63
N THR A 58 -8.87 8.13 10.04
CA THR A 58 -9.49 7.87 11.34
C THR A 58 -10.06 6.44 11.40
N ALA A 59 -10.70 5.99 10.32
CA ALA A 59 -11.25 4.63 10.26
C ALA A 59 -10.13 3.57 10.35
N ASP A 60 -9.05 3.75 9.57
CA ASP A 60 -7.90 2.84 9.62
C ASP A 60 -7.22 2.86 11.01
N LEU A 61 -7.14 4.03 11.64
CA LEU A 61 -6.60 4.15 13.00
C LEU A 61 -7.49 3.47 14.03
N ASP A 62 -8.81 3.59 13.94
CA ASP A 62 -9.75 2.93 14.86
C ASP A 62 -9.59 1.40 14.80
N ASP A 63 -9.39 0.83 13.61
CA ASP A 63 -9.09 -0.59 13.42
C ASP A 63 -7.75 -0.98 14.08
N LEU A 64 -6.72 -0.12 13.97
CA LEU A 64 -5.44 -0.33 14.66
C LEU A 64 -5.58 -0.24 16.18
N VAL A 65 -6.36 0.71 16.71
CA VAL A 65 -6.66 0.83 18.15
C VAL A 65 -7.31 -0.45 18.67
N GLU A 66 -8.30 -0.97 17.95
CA GLU A 66 -8.99 -2.21 18.33
C GLU A 66 -8.03 -3.41 18.30
N SER A 67 -7.16 -3.48 17.29
CA SER A 67 -6.15 -4.54 17.19
C SER A 67 -5.16 -4.51 18.36
N VAL A 68 -4.67 -3.33 18.76
CA VAL A 68 -3.77 -3.17 19.92
C VAL A 68 -4.50 -3.56 21.20
N ARG A 69 -5.76 -3.15 21.37
CA ARG A 69 -6.57 -3.51 22.53
C ARG A 69 -6.81 -5.02 22.65
N ALA A 70 -6.97 -5.72 21.53
CA ALA A 70 -7.08 -7.17 21.52
C ALA A 70 -5.74 -7.85 21.90
N ILE A 71 -4.62 -7.31 21.42
CA ILE A 71 -3.27 -7.79 21.75
C ILE A 71 -2.92 -7.56 23.23
N GLU A 72 -3.32 -6.42 23.81
CA GLU A 72 -3.07 -6.10 25.22
C GLU A 72 -3.72 -7.10 26.20
N GLN A 73 -4.80 -7.76 25.80
CA GLN A 73 -5.49 -8.74 26.65
C GLN A 73 -4.73 -10.08 26.73
N ASP A 74 -4.10 -10.52 25.64
CA ASP A 74 -3.31 -11.75 25.61
C ASP A 74 -2.16 -11.68 24.60
N PRO A 75 -1.02 -11.05 24.97
CA PRO A 75 0.12 -10.89 24.07
C PRO A 75 0.77 -12.22 23.66
N TYR A 76 0.76 -13.20 24.59
CA TYR A 76 1.44 -14.48 24.39
C TYR A 76 0.73 -15.36 23.36
N ARG A 77 -0.59 -15.25 23.23
CA ARG A 77 -1.36 -15.93 22.18
C ARG A 77 -0.92 -15.56 20.77
N PHE A 78 -0.46 -14.32 20.59
CA PHE A 78 0.02 -13.81 19.31
C PHE A 78 1.53 -13.95 19.14
N GLY A 79 2.23 -14.49 20.15
CA GLY A 79 3.69 -14.64 20.12
C GLY A 79 4.43 -13.30 20.11
N LEU A 80 3.81 -12.24 20.63
CA LEU A 80 4.37 -10.88 20.65
C LEU A 80 5.07 -10.62 21.99
N GLU A 81 6.20 -9.91 21.92
CA GLU A 81 6.89 -9.41 23.10
C GLU A 81 6.15 -8.19 23.68
N LEU A 82 6.21 -8.00 25.00
CA LEU A 82 5.52 -6.88 25.66
C LEU A 82 6.00 -5.51 25.13
N ASP A 83 7.28 -5.42 24.76
CA ASP A 83 7.89 -4.22 24.19
C ASP A 83 7.31 -3.89 22.81
N GLU A 84 6.95 -4.91 22.03
CA GLU A 84 6.29 -4.71 20.74
C GLU A 84 4.88 -4.15 20.91
N VAL A 85 4.12 -4.65 21.89
CA VAL A 85 2.79 -4.12 22.20
C VAL A 85 2.87 -2.64 22.60
N GLN A 86 3.87 -2.27 23.40
CA GLN A 86 4.10 -0.86 23.77
C GLN A 86 4.44 0.01 22.56
N ARG A 87 5.25 -0.49 21.62
CA ARG A 87 5.54 0.23 20.37
C ARG A 87 4.28 0.49 19.55
N ARG A 88 3.43 -0.54 19.38
CA ARG A 88 2.16 -0.40 18.64
C ARG A 88 1.21 0.60 19.28
N ARG A 89 1.10 0.55 20.61
CA ARG A 89 0.30 1.52 21.38
C ARG A 89 0.79 2.94 21.17
N LYS A 90 2.11 3.17 21.32
CA LYS A 90 2.70 4.49 21.13
C LYS A 90 2.45 5.03 19.73
N LEU A 91 2.59 4.20 18.70
CA LEU A 91 2.33 4.61 17.32
C LEU A 91 0.87 5.07 17.14
N VAL A 92 -0.09 4.32 17.68
CA VAL A 92 -1.50 4.66 17.61
C VAL A 92 -1.79 5.98 18.35
N ASP A 93 -1.19 6.17 19.53
CA ASP A 93 -1.33 7.41 20.30
C ASP A 93 -0.72 8.63 19.55
N ASP A 94 0.47 8.46 18.96
CA ASP A 94 1.17 9.52 18.22
C ASP A 94 0.39 9.92 16.95
N VAL A 95 -0.07 8.95 16.15
CA VAL A 95 -0.86 9.19 14.94
C VAL A 95 -2.24 9.77 15.27
N GLY A 96 -2.89 9.26 16.32
CA GLY A 96 -4.17 9.78 16.80
C GLY A 96 -4.08 11.24 17.25
N GLY A 97 -3.00 11.61 17.95
CA GLY A 97 -2.73 12.99 18.33
C GLY A 97 -2.58 13.93 17.12
N GLU A 98 -1.86 13.49 16.08
CA GLU A 98 -1.65 14.28 14.86
C GLU A 98 -2.95 14.50 14.08
N ILE A 99 -3.77 13.44 13.93
CA ILE A 99 -5.08 13.53 13.26
C ILE A 99 -6.00 14.50 14.02
N GLU A 100 -6.06 14.38 15.35
CA GLU A 100 -6.93 15.24 16.17
C GLU A 100 -6.49 16.72 16.12
N GLN A 101 -5.19 16.98 16.06
CA GLN A 101 -4.65 18.32 15.85
C GLN A 101 -5.12 18.90 14.51
N MET A 102 -5.01 18.13 13.41
CA MET A 102 -5.45 18.58 12.09
C MET A 102 -6.97 18.83 12.06
N ARG A 103 -7.77 17.98 12.71
CA ARG A 103 -9.23 18.15 12.83
C ARG A 103 -9.61 19.38 13.64
N THR A 104 -8.91 19.64 14.74
CA THR A 104 -9.15 20.82 15.59
C THR A 104 -8.91 22.12 14.80
N GLU A 105 -7.84 22.18 14.01
CA GLU A 105 -7.52 23.33 13.14
C GLU A 105 -8.55 23.54 12.02
N LEU A 106 -9.10 22.46 11.46
CA LEU A 106 -10.22 22.51 10.51
C LEU A 106 -11.51 23.04 11.16
N ALA A 107 -11.79 22.64 12.40
CA ALA A 107 -12.98 23.06 13.13
C ALA A 107 -12.92 24.54 13.56
N GLN A 108 -11.76 25.02 14.04
CA GLN A 108 -11.58 26.41 14.45
C GLN A 108 -11.82 27.40 13.29
N ALA A 109 -11.49 27.01 12.06
CA ALA A 109 -11.69 27.86 10.87
C ALA A 109 -13.17 28.18 10.55
N VAL A 110 -14.13 27.42 11.08
CA VAL A 110 -15.58 27.70 10.91
C VAL A 110 -16.05 28.85 11.81
N SER A 111 -15.33 29.13 12.90
CA SER A 111 -15.79 30.03 13.96
C SER A 111 -15.37 31.50 13.78
N VAL A 112 -14.47 31.82 12.85
CA VAL A 112 -13.86 33.15 12.69
C VAL A 112 -14.39 33.88 11.43
N ALA A 113 -15.64 33.63 11.02
CA ALA A 113 -16.28 34.51 10.03
C ALA A 113 -16.92 35.68 10.78
N PRO A 114 -16.33 36.89 10.80
CA PRO A 114 -17.08 38.05 11.25
C PRO A 114 -18.11 38.31 10.15
N VAL A 115 -19.38 38.12 10.49
CA VAL A 115 -20.48 38.64 9.69
C VAL A 115 -20.36 40.16 9.82
N ALA A 116 -19.58 40.79 8.93
CA ALA A 116 -19.53 42.23 8.79
C ALA A 116 -20.92 42.65 8.32
N GLU A 117 -21.75 42.97 9.31
CA GLU A 117 -23.08 43.52 9.15
C GLU A 117 -22.90 44.87 8.43
N LEU A 118 -23.15 44.88 7.12
CA LEU A 118 -23.04 46.08 6.30
C LEU A 118 -23.95 47.15 6.91
N PRO A 119 -23.47 48.40 7.11
CA PRO A 119 -24.28 49.49 7.64
C PRO A 119 -25.56 49.70 6.82
N ASN A 120 -26.66 49.98 7.52
CA ASN A 120 -27.98 50.13 6.92
C ASN A 120 -28.01 51.32 5.94
N PRO A 121 -28.58 51.20 4.73
CA PRO A 121 -28.57 52.26 3.71
C PRO A 121 -29.16 53.60 4.17
N THR A 122 -29.95 53.61 5.24
CA THR A 122 -30.60 54.80 5.82
C THR A 122 -29.63 55.75 6.51
N GLU A 123 -28.43 55.30 6.91
CA GLU A 123 -27.40 56.19 7.49
C GLU A 123 -26.69 57.03 6.42
N PHE A 124 -26.65 56.54 5.17
CA PHE A 124 -26.06 57.27 4.05
C PHE A 124 -26.98 58.39 3.54
N ASP A 125 -28.30 58.18 3.63
CA ASP A 125 -29.31 59.15 3.19
C ASP A 125 -29.44 60.33 4.16
N ALA A 126 -29.31 60.07 5.47
CA ALA A 126 -29.33 61.12 6.50
C ALA A 126 -28.15 62.10 6.42
N ALA A 127 -27.02 61.68 5.85
CA ALA A 127 -25.84 62.53 5.65
C ALA A 127 -25.94 63.44 4.42
N LEU A 128 -26.82 63.11 3.45
CA LEU A 128 -27.04 63.89 2.23
C LEU A 128 -28.10 64.99 2.41
N ASP A 129 -29.02 64.82 3.36
CA ASP A 129 -30.08 65.81 3.64
C ASP A 129 -29.60 67.05 4.42
N GLU A 130 -28.38 67.06 4.98
CA GLU A 130 -27.75 68.23 5.62
C GLU A 130 -26.96 69.13 4.64
N GLU A 131 -27.06 68.89 3.32
CA GLU A 131 -26.21 69.52 2.29
C GLU A 131 -26.82 70.76 1.60
N GLU A 132 -27.77 71.48 2.20
CA GLU A 132 -28.26 72.76 1.64
C GLU A 132 -27.52 74.00 2.20
N GLY A 133 -26.48 73.83 3.01
CA GLY A 133 -25.91 74.92 3.81
C GLY A 133 -24.42 74.88 4.15
N GLY A 134 -23.54 74.78 3.15
CA GLY A 134 -22.18 75.34 3.22
C GLY A 134 -21.06 74.41 3.70
N GLY A 135 -20.10 74.15 2.79
CA GLY A 135 -18.66 73.99 3.03
C GLY A 135 -18.15 72.87 3.95
N ARG A 136 -19.03 72.10 4.62
CA ARG A 136 -18.67 71.04 5.59
C ARG A 136 -18.70 69.61 5.03
N GLY A 137 -19.04 69.43 3.76
CA GLY A 137 -19.04 68.10 3.12
C GLY A 137 -17.62 67.52 2.99
N ASP A 138 -16.62 68.36 2.69
CA ASP A 138 -15.24 67.91 2.43
C ASP A 138 -14.57 67.27 3.67
N ASP A 139 -14.81 67.83 4.87
CA ASP A 139 -14.30 67.29 6.14
C ASP A 139 -14.96 65.96 6.52
N TYR A 140 -16.26 65.78 6.24
CA TYR A 140 -16.98 64.53 6.52
C TYR A 140 -16.49 63.40 5.60
N TYR A 141 -16.40 63.65 4.30
CA TYR A 141 -15.84 62.68 3.34
C TYR A 141 -14.37 62.35 3.64
N ALA A 142 -13.55 63.35 4.00
CA ALA A 142 -12.16 63.11 4.41
C ALA A 142 -12.06 62.28 5.70
N SER A 143 -12.94 62.52 6.67
CA SER A 143 -12.98 61.72 7.92
C SER A 143 -13.44 60.29 7.68
N LEU A 144 -14.40 60.07 6.78
CA LEU A 144 -14.88 58.74 6.39
C LEU A 144 -13.83 57.98 5.58
N GLU A 145 -13.13 58.65 4.67
CA GLU A 145 -12.00 58.10 3.91
C GLU A 145 -10.86 57.70 4.86
N GLN A 146 -10.56 58.52 5.86
CA GLN A 146 -9.57 58.21 6.90
C GLN A 146 -9.99 57.01 7.74
N GLN A 147 -11.26 56.92 8.12
CA GLN A 147 -11.81 55.77 8.85
C GLN A 147 -11.73 54.50 8.00
N ARG A 148 -12.10 54.57 6.72
CA ARG A 148 -11.95 53.49 5.73
C ARG A 148 -10.51 53.04 5.56
N GLN A 149 -9.54 53.96 5.51
CA GLN A 149 -8.12 53.61 5.46
C GLN A 149 -7.64 52.95 6.75
N THR A 150 -8.17 53.37 7.90
CA THR A 150 -7.83 52.78 9.21
C THR A 150 -8.39 51.36 9.33
N GLU A 151 -9.63 51.14 8.87
CA GLU A 151 -10.24 49.82 8.77
C GLU A 151 -9.46 48.92 7.81
N LEU A 152 -9.10 49.41 6.61
CA LEU A 152 -8.29 48.67 5.64
C LEU A 152 -6.90 48.31 6.19
N MET A 153 -6.30 49.17 7.00
CA MET A 153 -5.02 48.88 7.68
C MET A 153 -5.20 47.82 8.77
N HIS A 154 -6.27 47.90 9.56
CA HIS A 154 -6.56 46.89 10.58
C HIS A 154 -6.88 45.51 9.99
N GLU A 155 -7.65 45.44 8.91
CA GLU A 155 -7.93 44.19 8.19
C GLU A 155 -6.65 43.52 7.66
N GLN A 156 -5.66 44.32 7.25
CA GLN A 156 -4.37 43.80 6.79
C GLN A 156 -3.47 43.35 7.96
N ASP A 157 -3.52 44.01 9.12
CA ASP A 157 -2.77 43.60 10.30
C ASP A 157 -3.27 42.26 10.86
N GLU A 158 -4.59 42.03 10.89
CA GLU A 158 -5.16 40.72 11.26
C GLU A 158 -4.76 39.61 10.26
N GLN A 159 -4.65 39.94 8.96
CA GLN A 159 -4.14 39.01 7.95
C GLN A 159 -2.69 38.62 8.20
N LEU A 160 -1.83 39.58 8.57
CA LEU A 160 -0.43 39.29 8.85
C LEU A 160 -0.27 38.35 10.05
N ASP A 161 -1.07 38.49 11.11
CA ASP A 161 -1.02 37.59 12.26
C ASP A 161 -1.42 36.14 11.89
N GLY A 162 -2.45 35.99 11.03
CA GLY A 162 -2.83 34.70 10.46
C GLY A 162 -1.73 34.08 9.60
N VAL A 163 -1.05 34.89 8.77
CA VAL A 163 0.10 34.47 7.97
C VAL A 163 1.28 34.08 8.85
N PHE A 164 1.60 34.81 9.92
CA PHE A 164 2.71 34.48 10.82
C PHE A 164 2.51 33.15 11.54
N ARG A 165 1.28 32.86 11.99
CA ARG A 165 0.96 31.55 12.58
C ARG A 165 1.09 30.43 11.56
N THR A 166 0.56 30.61 10.36
CA THR A 166 0.70 29.64 9.28
C THR A 166 2.16 29.43 8.88
N VAL A 167 2.96 30.48 8.72
CA VAL A 167 4.40 30.39 8.40
C VAL A 167 5.17 29.71 9.53
N GLY A 168 4.80 29.99 10.80
CA GLY A 168 5.36 29.30 11.97
C GLY A 168 5.10 27.79 11.92
N ASN A 169 3.86 27.39 11.65
CA ASN A 169 3.45 26.00 11.53
C ASN A 169 4.11 25.31 10.33
N LEU A 170 4.15 25.97 9.17
CA LEU A 170 4.84 25.46 7.97
C LEU A 170 6.34 25.29 8.20
N ARG A 171 6.98 26.19 8.95
CA ARG A 171 8.39 26.09 9.30
C ARG A 171 8.66 24.92 10.25
N GLN A 172 7.77 24.69 11.22
CA GLN A 172 7.86 23.54 12.10
C GLN A 172 7.68 22.24 11.30
N GLN A 173 6.62 22.16 10.50
CA GLN A 173 6.36 21.02 9.62
C GLN A 173 7.51 20.78 8.63
N ALA A 174 8.12 21.83 8.07
CA ALA A 174 9.28 21.71 7.18
C ALA A 174 10.54 21.20 7.91
N ASN A 175 10.73 21.55 9.19
CA ASN A 175 11.81 20.97 9.99
C ASN A 175 11.54 19.49 10.29
N ASP A 176 10.30 19.14 10.63
CA ASP A 176 9.92 17.76 10.94
C ASP A 176 10.00 16.89 9.68
N MET A 177 9.53 17.39 8.53
CA MET A 177 9.73 16.75 7.21
C MET A 177 11.22 16.68 6.84
N GLY A 178 12.01 17.70 7.15
CA GLY A 178 13.45 17.70 6.86
C GLY A 178 14.19 16.59 7.61
N ARG A 179 13.84 16.37 8.88
CA ARG A 179 14.40 15.28 9.69
C ARG A 179 13.90 13.92 9.25
N GLU A 180 12.60 13.78 8.99
CA GLU A 180 12.02 12.53 8.50
C GLU A 180 12.60 12.13 7.12
N LEU A 181 12.86 13.08 6.23
CA LEU A 181 13.53 12.82 4.95
C LEU A 181 15.01 12.46 5.14
N GLU A 182 15.69 13.03 6.13
CA GLU A 182 17.05 12.63 6.50
C GLU A 182 17.08 11.21 7.06
N ASP A 183 16.11 10.86 7.91
CA ASP A 183 15.92 9.51 8.45
C ASP A 183 15.55 8.50 7.35
N GLN A 184 14.71 8.89 6.39
CA GLN A 184 14.38 8.08 5.21
C GLN A 184 15.58 7.94 4.25
N ALA A 185 16.42 8.96 4.12
CA ALA A 185 17.66 8.87 3.33
C ALA A 185 18.66 7.88 3.94
N ILE A 186 18.70 7.79 5.28
CA ILE A 186 19.48 6.77 5.98
C ILE A 186 18.92 5.37 5.73
N MET A 187 17.59 5.20 5.71
CA MET A 187 16.96 3.90 5.37
C MET A 187 17.13 3.48 3.90
N ILE A 188 17.24 4.42 2.95
CA ILE A 188 17.47 4.11 1.53
C ILE A 188 18.83 3.42 1.31
N ASP A 189 19.86 3.77 2.07
CA ASP A 189 21.18 3.13 1.99
C ASP A 189 21.10 1.64 2.42
N GLU A 190 20.25 1.33 3.40
CA GLU A 190 19.97 -0.06 3.80
C GLU A 190 19.19 -0.83 2.73
N VAL A 191 18.26 -0.18 2.03
CA VAL A 191 17.53 -0.77 0.91
C VAL A 191 18.46 -1.05 -0.27
N ASP A 192 19.42 -0.17 -0.56
CA ASP A 192 20.41 -0.35 -1.63
C ASP A 192 21.37 -1.52 -1.31
N THR A 193 21.84 -1.61 -0.06
CA THR A 193 22.65 -2.77 0.37
C THR A 193 21.87 -4.09 0.36
N LEU A 194 20.56 -4.06 0.66
CA LEU A 194 19.69 -5.24 0.55
C LEU A 194 19.44 -5.61 -0.91
N ALA A 195 19.23 -4.63 -1.79
CA ALA A 195 19.10 -4.82 -3.23
C ALA A 195 20.38 -5.42 -3.83
N ASP A 196 21.56 -4.95 -3.43
CA ASP A 196 22.85 -5.52 -3.82
C ASP A 196 23.01 -6.97 -3.34
N ARG A 197 22.60 -7.26 -2.10
CA ARG A 197 22.66 -8.62 -1.54
C ARG A 197 21.68 -9.56 -2.25
N VAL A 198 20.48 -9.10 -2.60
CA VAL A 198 19.50 -9.86 -3.38
C VAL A 198 19.97 -10.04 -4.82
N GLY A 199 20.51 -9.00 -5.45
CA GLY A 199 21.11 -9.05 -6.79
C GLY A 199 22.27 -10.04 -6.87
N GLY A 200 23.14 -10.05 -5.85
CA GLY A 200 24.22 -11.03 -5.72
C GLY A 200 23.70 -12.46 -5.55
N LYS A 201 22.66 -12.68 -4.73
CA LYS A 201 22.03 -14.00 -4.54
C LYS A 201 21.33 -14.48 -5.81
N LEU A 202 20.63 -13.61 -6.52
CA LEU A 202 19.96 -13.90 -7.79
C LEU A 202 20.98 -14.25 -8.88
N SER A 203 22.06 -13.46 -9.01
CA SER A 203 23.15 -13.72 -9.95
C SER A 203 23.82 -15.07 -9.68
N ASN A 204 24.07 -15.39 -8.40
CA ASN A 204 24.60 -16.69 -7.97
C ASN A 204 23.62 -17.85 -8.19
N GLY A 205 22.32 -17.61 -8.03
CA GLY A 205 21.26 -18.57 -8.36
C GLY A 205 21.22 -18.85 -9.87
N MET A 206 21.26 -17.80 -10.69
CA MET A 206 21.30 -17.88 -12.15
C MET A 206 22.56 -18.60 -12.65
N ALA A 207 23.71 -18.37 -12.01
CA ALA A 207 24.95 -19.07 -12.30
C ALA A 207 24.87 -20.57 -11.96
N ARG A 208 24.24 -20.93 -10.84
CA ARG A 208 23.99 -22.33 -10.47
C ARG A 208 23.01 -23.01 -11.42
N ILE A 209 21.94 -22.32 -11.84
CA ILE A 209 21.00 -22.83 -12.85
C ILE A 209 21.74 -23.08 -14.17
N ARG A 210 22.55 -22.12 -14.66
CA ARG A 210 23.38 -22.32 -15.86
C ARG A 210 24.34 -23.50 -15.72
N HIS A 211 24.91 -23.71 -14.54
CA HIS A 211 25.81 -24.83 -14.26
C HIS A 211 25.09 -26.18 -14.23
N ILE A 212 23.88 -26.22 -13.65
CA ILE A 212 23.03 -27.42 -13.61
C ILE A 212 22.56 -27.77 -15.01
N VAL A 213 22.11 -26.80 -15.80
CA VAL A 213 21.71 -26.99 -17.20
C VAL A 213 22.87 -27.58 -18.00
N ARG A 214 24.07 -26.98 -17.94
CA ARG A 214 25.27 -27.52 -18.61
C ARG A 214 25.69 -28.91 -18.12
N LYS A 215 25.54 -29.20 -16.82
CA LYS A 215 25.82 -30.54 -16.28
C LYS A 215 24.75 -31.57 -16.64
N ASN A 216 23.51 -31.15 -16.88
CA ASN A 216 22.42 -32.02 -17.34
C ASN A 216 22.44 -32.24 -18.85
N GLU A 217 22.96 -31.30 -19.65
CA GLU A 217 23.12 -31.44 -21.11
C GLU A 217 23.95 -32.67 -21.52
N GLY A 218 24.81 -33.20 -20.63
CA GLY A 218 25.62 -34.41 -20.86
C GLY A 218 25.17 -35.67 -20.10
N LYS A 219 24.12 -35.60 -19.27
CA LYS A 219 23.61 -36.74 -18.49
C LYS A 219 22.20 -37.09 -18.95
N GLN A 220 22.13 -37.62 -20.17
CA GLN A 220 21.01 -38.44 -20.60
C GLN A 220 21.00 -39.69 -19.71
N TYR A 221 20.14 -39.73 -18.69
CA TYR A 221 19.92 -40.94 -17.90
C TYR A 221 19.40 -42.02 -18.84
N SER A 222 20.28 -42.92 -19.27
CA SER A 222 19.90 -44.20 -19.85
C SER A 222 19.28 -45.02 -18.72
N LEU A 223 18.01 -44.80 -18.43
CA LEU A 223 17.18 -45.75 -17.71
C LEU A 223 16.99 -46.97 -18.62
N THR A 224 18.00 -47.84 -18.69
CA THR A 224 17.76 -49.23 -19.06
C THR A 224 17.02 -49.82 -17.87
N PRO A 225 15.75 -50.24 -18.01
CA PRO A 225 15.11 -50.99 -16.94
C PRO A 225 15.88 -52.30 -16.84
N GLU A 226 16.43 -52.62 -15.67
CA GLU A 226 17.00 -53.94 -15.42
C GLU A 226 15.91 -54.97 -15.73
N ALA A 227 16.13 -55.75 -16.79
CA ALA A 227 15.23 -56.78 -17.30
C ALA A 227 15.02 -57.96 -16.31
N GLY A 228 15.47 -57.85 -15.06
CA GLY A 228 15.43 -58.90 -14.05
C GLY A 228 14.19 -58.92 -13.16
N TRP A 229 13.46 -57.80 -13.01
CA TRP A 229 12.38 -57.74 -12.00
C TRP A 229 11.17 -58.59 -12.39
N PHE A 230 10.80 -58.63 -13.67
CA PHE A 230 9.71 -59.48 -14.17
C PHE A 230 10.01 -60.99 -14.05
N SER A 231 11.25 -61.42 -14.32
CA SER A 231 11.65 -62.83 -14.18
C SER A 231 11.62 -63.31 -12.73
N ARG A 232 11.93 -62.43 -11.75
CA ARG A 232 11.92 -62.80 -10.32
C ARG A 232 10.52 -62.93 -9.74
N VAL A 233 9.55 -62.17 -10.26
CA VAL A 233 8.18 -62.15 -9.70
C VAL A 233 7.30 -63.23 -10.35
N PHE A 234 7.47 -63.53 -11.63
CA PHE A 234 6.55 -64.41 -12.37
C PHE A 234 7.16 -65.73 -12.86
N GLY A 235 8.46 -65.97 -12.69
CA GLY A 235 9.08 -67.28 -12.96
C GLY A 235 9.04 -67.74 -14.43
N VAL A 236 8.76 -66.85 -15.38
CA VAL A 236 8.76 -67.15 -16.83
C VAL A 236 9.74 -66.22 -17.55
N GLY A 237 10.74 -66.80 -18.21
CA GLY A 237 11.75 -66.06 -18.95
C GLY A 237 11.21 -65.51 -20.27
N LEU A 238 10.82 -64.23 -20.31
CA LEU A 238 10.52 -63.53 -21.55
C LEU A 238 11.81 -63.02 -22.21
N HIS A 239 12.44 -63.85 -23.03
CA HIS A 239 13.47 -63.39 -23.97
C HIS A 239 12.79 -62.69 -25.14
N GLY A 240 13.11 -61.40 -25.36
CA GLY A 240 12.82 -60.71 -26.62
C GLY A 240 11.99 -59.42 -26.57
N MET A 241 11.53 -58.95 -25.40
CA MET A 241 10.73 -57.72 -25.32
C MET A 241 11.63 -56.48 -25.12
N GLN A 242 11.80 -55.67 -26.17
CA GLN A 242 12.50 -54.38 -26.11
C GLN A 242 11.47 -53.25 -25.87
N MET A 243 11.57 -52.60 -24.72
CA MET A 243 10.73 -51.45 -24.34
C MET A 243 11.53 -50.17 -24.55
N ARG A 244 11.08 -49.29 -25.44
CA ARG A 244 11.71 -47.99 -25.67
C ARG A 244 10.74 -46.88 -25.31
N SER A 245 11.07 -46.12 -24.26
CA SER A 245 10.34 -44.92 -23.88
C SER A 245 11.07 -43.70 -24.46
N VAL A 246 10.30 -42.79 -25.06
CA VAL A 246 10.79 -41.48 -25.50
C VAL A 246 9.91 -40.45 -24.82
N VAL A 247 10.50 -39.69 -23.91
CA VAL A 247 9.86 -38.54 -23.27
C VAL A 247 10.34 -37.30 -24.00
N THR A 248 9.42 -36.56 -24.63
CA THR A 248 9.73 -35.27 -25.23
C THR A 248 9.02 -34.17 -24.45
N THR A 249 9.75 -33.12 -24.08
CA THR A 249 9.17 -31.91 -23.48
C THR A 249 9.11 -30.86 -24.59
N ASN A 250 7.92 -30.53 -25.09
CA ASN A 250 7.78 -29.34 -25.93
C ASN A 250 7.49 -28.13 -25.04
N GLY A 251 7.88 -26.93 -25.50
CA GLY A 251 8.01 -25.70 -24.71
C GLY A 251 6.78 -25.14 -23.98
N ASN A 252 5.66 -25.89 -23.94
CA ASN A 252 4.41 -25.51 -23.30
C ASN A 252 4.10 -26.32 -22.02
N HIS A 253 5.10 -26.96 -21.38
CA HIS A 253 4.97 -27.71 -20.13
C HIS A 253 4.05 -28.95 -20.13
N GLU A 254 3.60 -29.43 -21.30
CA GLU A 254 2.83 -30.66 -21.40
C GLU A 254 3.76 -31.88 -21.60
N ILE A 255 3.73 -32.84 -20.66
CA ILE A 255 4.56 -34.06 -20.71
C ILE A 255 3.76 -35.17 -21.40
N GLN A 256 4.11 -35.46 -22.65
CA GLN A 256 3.52 -36.56 -23.41
C GLN A 256 4.44 -37.79 -23.35
N ALA A 257 4.00 -38.86 -22.69
CA ALA A 257 4.71 -40.13 -22.61
C ALA A 257 4.10 -41.13 -23.61
N LYS A 258 4.84 -41.45 -24.69
CA LYS A 258 4.40 -42.43 -25.69
C LYS A 258 5.12 -43.75 -25.50
N LEU A 259 4.37 -44.81 -25.20
CA LEU A 259 4.87 -46.18 -25.04
C LEU A 259 4.55 -47.00 -26.30
N THR A 260 5.57 -47.35 -27.07
CA THR A 260 5.44 -48.21 -28.26
C THR A 260 6.12 -49.55 -28.01
N PHE A 261 5.35 -50.64 -28.06
CA PHE A 261 5.84 -52.01 -28.01
C PHE A 261 5.93 -52.59 -29.41
N SER A 262 7.05 -53.23 -29.74
CA SER A 262 7.22 -53.99 -30.99
C SER A 262 7.67 -55.41 -30.67
N PHE A 263 7.01 -56.41 -31.24
CA PHE A 263 7.24 -57.83 -30.99
C PHE A 263 7.87 -58.49 -32.23
N SER A 264 9.02 -59.15 -32.06
CA SER A 264 9.71 -59.87 -33.14
C SER A 264 9.29 -61.34 -33.17
N SER A 265 8.36 -61.65 -34.07
CA SER A 265 8.13 -62.93 -34.76
C SER A 265 7.89 -64.25 -33.99
N LEU A 266 6.68 -64.76 -34.27
CA LEU A 266 6.21 -66.16 -34.41
C LEU A 266 5.64 -66.96 -33.21
N ASP A 267 4.33 -67.21 -33.37
CA ASP A 267 3.56 -68.44 -33.15
C ASP A 267 3.18 -68.92 -31.74
N THR A 268 1.98 -68.53 -31.32
CA THR A 268 0.77 -69.39 -31.31
C THR A 268 -0.35 -68.62 -30.61
N TRP A 269 -1.59 -68.74 -31.10
CA TRP A 269 -2.77 -67.99 -30.64
C TRP A 269 -3.03 -68.02 -29.12
N SER A 270 -2.42 -68.94 -28.37
CA SER A 270 -2.53 -68.98 -26.90
C SER A 270 -1.79 -67.82 -26.21
N SER A 271 -0.69 -67.32 -26.79
CA SER A 271 0.13 -66.26 -26.18
C SER A 271 -0.58 -64.90 -26.20
N PHE A 272 -1.41 -64.64 -27.21
CA PHE A 272 -2.25 -63.45 -27.27
C PHE A 272 -3.36 -63.48 -26.20
N CYS A 273 -4.00 -64.62 -25.97
CA CYS A 273 -5.00 -64.77 -24.93
C CYS A 273 -4.41 -64.58 -23.52
N ILE A 274 -3.20 -65.11 -23.28
CA ILE A 274 -2.49 -64.96 -22.01
C ILE A 274 -2.06 -63.50 -21.80
N ALA A 275 -1.52 -62.84 -22.83
CA ALA A 275 -1.14 -61.43 -22.75
C ALA A 275 -2.37 -60.52 -22.51
N ALA A 276 -3.50 -60.80 -23.16
CA ALA A 276 -4.75 -60.06 -22.95
C ALA A 276 -5.30 -60.27 -21.53
N LEU A 277 -5.23 -61.49 -20.98
CA LEU A 277 -5.63 -61.78 -19.60
C LEU A 277 -4.74 -61.09 -18.57
N ILE A 278 -3.41 -61.07 -18.79
CA ILE A 278 -2.47 -60.36 -17.92
C ILE A 278 -2.76 -58.86 -17.96
N PHE A 279 -2.99 -58.29 -19.14
CA PHE A 279 -3.30 -56.86 -19.28
C PHE A 279 -4.62 -56.48 -18.59
N ALA A 280 -5.65 -57.33 -18.73
CA ALA A 280 -6.92 -57.15 -18.05
C ALA A 280 -6.78 -57.24 -16.52
N LEU A 281 -5.99 -58.19 -16.00
CA LEU A 281 -5.73 -58.33 -14.57
C LEU A 281 -4.94 -57.14 -14.00
N VAL A 282 -3.95 -56.63 -14.74
CA VAL A 282 -3.19 -55.45 -14.32
C VAL A 282 -4.08 -54.22 -14.28
N LEU A 283 -4.96 -54.03 -15.28
CA LEU A 283 -5.94 -52.95 -15.26
C LEU A 283 -6.92 -53.05 -14.09
N LEU A 284 -7.40 -54.26 -13.78
CA LEU A 284 -8.30 -54.50 -12.65
C LEU A 284 -7.60 -54.21 -11.31
N LEU A 285 -6.33 -54.60 -11.17
CA LEU A 285 -5.55 -54.37 -9.97
C LEU A 285 -5.26 -52.89 -9.75
N ILE A 286 -4.98 -52.14 -10.82
CA ILE A 286 -4.85 -50.67 -10.76
C ILE A 286 -6.18 -50.03 -10.35
N LEU A 287 -7.30 -50.51 -10.90
CA LEU A 287 -8.63 -49.98 -10.58
C LEU A 287 -9.00 -50.23 -9.11
N VAL A 288 -8.63 -51.39 -8.54
CA VAL A 288 -8.82 -51.71 -7.11
C VAL A 288 -7.92 -50.87 -6.19
N ILE A 289 -6.74 -50.44 -6.64
CA ILE A 289 -5.84 -49.59 -5.84
C ILE A 289 -6.31 -48.12 -5.82
N VAL A 290 -6.99 -47.68 -6.88
CA VAL A 290 -7.41 -46.28 -7.05
C VAL A 290 -8.81 -46.00 -6.45
N LEU A 291 -9.62 -47.03 -6.21
CA LEU A 291 -10.94 -46.96 -5.55
C LEU A 291 -10.82 -47.25 -4.05
#